data_AF-A0A0J2G8M1-F1
#
_entry.id   AF-A0A0J2G8M1-F1
#
_cell.length_a   1.000
_cell.length_b   1.000
_cell.length_c   1.000
_cell.angle_alpha   90.00
_cell.angle_beta   90.00
_cell.angle_gamma   90.00
#
_symmetry.space_group_name_H-M   'P 1'
#
loop_
_entity.id
_entity.type
_entity.pdbx_description
1 polymer ?
#
loop_
_entity_poly.entity_id
_entity_poly.type
_entity_poly.pdbx_seq_one_letter_code
_entity_poly.pdbx_strand_id
1 'polypeptide(L)'
;MLIRNMLIKYYSAAGSEGGEGGGSGGGAPEITPEIQKLIDEQVSAQVSGLKNKNSELLGKLKESTESLKRFEGIDPDAVKTILQRFSDDEEAQLIAAGKIDEVLDKRTERLRADVDKQIKAANERAEKAEAFSNKFRDRVLGDAIRSAALKAGALPEASDDLILRAKGTFQLNDEGEAVAVDANGDVLFGKDGKTPLTPVEWAESLKETAPHLFPRAEGSGAGGHKPGGGGGSLKRSEMSSSDKADYIRKHGQQAYLKLPK
;
A
#
# COMPACT_ATOMS: atom_id res chain seq x y z
N MET A 1 -8.07 19.30 -5.19
CA MET A 1 -8.66 20.09 -4.08
C MET A 1 -7.72 21.14 -3.47
N LEU A 2 -6.43 21.25 -3.85
CA LEU A 2 -5.55 22.31 -3.32
C LEU A 2 -5.68 23.67 -4.03
N ILE A 3 -6.05 23.72 -5.30
CA ILE A 3 -6.14 24.98 -6.07
C ILE A 3 -7.39 25.81 -5.68
N ARG A 4 -8.43 25.15 -5.16
CA ARG A 4 -9.66 25.82 -4.72
C ARG A 4 -9.46 26.63 -3.43
N ASN A 5 -8.54 26.22 -2.54
CA ASN A 5 -8.27 26.92 -1.28
C ASN A 5 -7.37 28.16 -1.43
N MET A 6 -6.62 28.30 -2.53
CA MET A 6 -5.83 29.52 -2.77
C MET A 6 -6.67 30.67 -3.31
N LEU A 7 -7.71 30.39 -4.12
CA LEU A 7 -8.61 31.45 -4.62
C LEU A 7 -9.50 32.03 -3.51
N ILE A 8 -9.85 31.24 -2.48
CA ILE A 8 -10.76 31.66 -1.41
C ILE A 8 -10.10 32.67 -0.46
N LYS A 9 -8.77 32.63 -0.29
CA LYS A 9 -8.06 33.60 0.57
C LYS A 9 -8.00 35.03 0.01
N TYR A 10 -8.24 35.22 -1.28
CA TYR A 10 -8.16 36.54 -1.93
C TYR A 10 -9.52 37.11 -2.36
N TYR A 11 -10.58 36.31 -2.40
CA TYR A 11 -11.92 36.75 -2.81
C TYR A 11 -12.87 37.08 -1.65
N SER A 12 -12.53 36.76 -0.40
CA SER A 12 -13.40 37.03 0.77
C SER A 12 -13.43 38.52 1.21
N ALA A 13 -12.89 39.44 0.41
CA ALA A 13 -12.92 40.88 0.67
C ALA A 13 -13.80 41.66 -0.33
N ALA A 14 -14.54 40.98 -1.22
CA ALA A 14 -15.43 41.62 -2.18
C ALA A 14 -16.85 41.04 -2.08
N GLY A 15 -17.66 41.56 -1.15
CA GLY A 15 -19.11 41.35 -1.18
C GLY A 15 -19.75 41.10 0.18
N SER A 16 -19.88 42.15 1.00
CA SER A 16 -20.95 42.25 1.99
C SER A 16 -21.35 43.73 2.08
N GLU A 17 -22.55 43.97 1.55
CA GLU A 17 -23.57 44.95 1.94
C GLU A 17 -23.25 46.45 2.09
N GLY A 18 -24.16 47.24 1.53
CA GLY A 18 -24.19 48.69 1.68
C GLY A 18 -24.32 49.13 3.13
N GLY A 19 -23.66 50.24 3.44
CA GLY A 19 -23.74 50.93 4.73
C GLY A 19 -22.60 51.94 4.83
N GLU A 20 -22.96 53.20 5.04
CA GLU A 20 -22.07 54.37 5.13
C GLU A 20 -20.97 54.25 6.20
N GLY A 21 -19.82 54.93 5.98
CA GLY A 21 -18.99 55.45 7.08
C GLY A 21 -17.49 55.16 7.03
N GLY A 22 -16.74 56.16 6.54
CA GLY A 22 -15.40 56.62 6.97
C GLY A 22 -14.37 55.69 7.65
N GLY A 23 -13.22 55.53 6.98
CA GLY A 23 -11.94 56.00 7.50
C GLY A 23 -11.01 55.05 8.29
N SER A 24 -9.94 54.62 7.58
CA SER A 24 -8.56 54.41 8.05
C SER A 24 -8.13 53.04 8.60
N GLY A 25 -7.17 52.42 7.89
CA GLY A 25 -6.08 51.64 8.51
C GLY A 25 -6.00 50.15 8.15
N GLY A 26 -5.41 49.82 7.00
CA GLY A 26 -4.98 48.45 6.68
C GLY A 26 -4.87 48.19 5.19
N GLY A 27 -3.82 48.72 4.55
CA GLY A 27 -3.59 48.56 3.10
C GLY A 27 -3.49 47.09 2.68
N ALA A 28 -4.39 46.68 1.79
CA ALA A 28 -4.21 45.48 1.00
C ALA A 28 -2.96 45.66 0.11
N PRO A 29 -2.12 44.64 -0.11
CA PRO A 29 -0.94 44.79 -0.94
C PRO A 29 -1.37 45.11 -2.38
N GLU A 30 -1.08 46.32 -2.85
CA GLU A 30 -1.18 46.66 -4.27
C GLU A 30 -0.17 45.79 -5.04
N ILE A 31 -0.63 45.05 -6.05
CA ILE A 31 0.25 44.29 -6.92
C ILE A 31 1.02 45.28 -7.78
N THR A 32 2.21 45.66 -7.33
CA THR A 32 3.12 46.48 -8.11
C THR A 32 3.60 45.70 -9.34
N PRO A 33 4.08 46.36 -10.40
CA PRO A 33 4.61 45.69 -11.59
C PRO A 33 5.72 44.68 -11.29
N GLU A 34 6.48 44.89 -10.21
CA GLU A 34 7.51 43.96 -9.74
C GLU A 34 6.92 42.70 -9.11
N ILE A 35 5.86 42.83 -8.31
CA ILE A 35 5.13 41.69 -7.73
C ILE A 35 4.44 40.88 -8.83
N GLN A 36 3.86 41.55 -9.84
CA GLN A 36 3.26 40.87 -10.99
C GLN A 36 4.30 40.03 -11.78
N LYS A 37 5.50 40.57 -12.00
CA LYS A 37 6.59 39.81 -12.66
C LYS A 37 6.98 38.57 -11.87
N LEU A 38 7.11 38.67 -10.54
CA LEU A 38 7.44 37.52 -9.69
C LEU A 38 6.33 36.46 -9.73
N ILE A 39 5.06 36.87 -9.76
CA ILE A 39 3.91 35.97 -9.92
C ILE A 39 3.96 35.27 -11.28
N ASP A 40 4.18 36.02 -12.37
CA ASP A 40 4.24 35.48 -13.72
C ASP A 40 5.42 34.52 -13.92
N GLU A 41 6.58 34.84 -13.33
CA GLU A 41 7.75 33.96 -13.32
C GLU A 41 7.49 32.66 -12.57
N GLN A 42 6.88 32.74 -11.38
CA GLN A 42 6.54 31.54 -10.60
C GLN A 42 5.45 30.71 -11.28
N VAL A 43 4.41 31.33 -11.84
CA VAL A 43 3.39 30.64 -12.63
C VAL A 43 4.03 29.97 -13.84
N SER A 44 4.87 30.68 -14.59
CA SER A 44 5.60 30.14 -15.74
C SER A 44 6.48 28.96 -15.34
N ALA A 45 7.21 29.07 -14.22
CA ALA A 45 8.03 27.98 -13.69
C ALA A 45 7.17 26.74 -13.36
N GLN A 46 6.02 26.92 -12.68
CA GLN A 46 5.10 25.84 -12.32
C GLN A 46 4.38 25.22 -13.53
N VAL A 47 4.06 26.00 -14.57
CA VAL A 47 3.36 25.49 -15.77
C VAL A 47 4.30 25.06 -16.90
N SER A 48 5.59 25.38 -16.83
CA SER A 48 6.58 25.05 -17.88
C SER A 48 6.65 23.55 -18.14
N GLY A 49 6.75 22.73 -17.09
CA GLY A 49 6.76 21.27 -17.19
C GLY A 49 5.47 20.71 -17.78
N LEU A 50 4.32 21.32 -17.47
CA LEU A 50 3.02 20.95 -18.04
C LEU A 50 2.93 21.33 -19.53
N LYS A 51 3.41 22.52 -19.92
CA LYS A 51 3.46 22.96 -21.33
C LYS A 51 4.37 22.09 -22.18
N ASN A 52 5.54 21.71 -21.65
CA ASN A 52 6.47 20.82 -22.33
C ASN A 52 5.85 19.44 -22.55
N LYS A 53 5.27 18.83 -21.49
CA LYS A 53 4.56 17.55 -21.61
C LYS A 53 3.37 17.62 -22.55
N ASN A 54 2.61 18.71 -22.55
CA ASN A 54 1.47 18.89 -23.45
C ASN A 54 1.95 18.93 -24.91
N SER A 55 3.01 19.67 -25.20
CA SER A 55 3.61 19.74 -26.54
C SER A 55 4.12 18.37 -27.01
N GLU A 56 4.79 17.62 -26.13
CA GLU A 56 5.25 16.26 -26.41
C GLU A 56 4.08 15.30 -26.68
N LEU A 57 3.04 15.33 -25.85
CA LEU A 57 1.85 14.49 -26.00
C LEU A 57 1.09 14.81 -27.30
N LEU A 58 0.97 16.08 -27.66
CA LEU A 58 0.36 16.48 -28.93
C LEU A 58 1.20 16.04 -30.13
N GLY A 59 2.53 16.07 -30.02
CA GLY A 59 3.44 15.51 -31.03
C GLY A 59 3.22 14.00 -31.22
N LYS A 60 3.30 13.24 -30.12
CA LYS A 60 3.05 11.78 -30.12
C LYS A 60 1.65 11.42 -30.62
N LEU A 61 0.64 12.21 -30.27
CA LEU A 61 -0.72 11.99 -30.75
C LEU A 61 -0.82 12.18 -32.26
N LYS A 62 -0.20 13.23 -32.83
CA LYS A 62 -0.16 13.45 -34.28
C LYS A 62 0.57 12.30 -35.00
N GLU A 63 1.73 11.89 -34.51
CA GLU A 63 2.48 10.76 -35.06
C GLU A 63 1.67 9.45 -35.03
N SER A 64 0.97 9.20 -33.92
CA SER A 64 0.08 8.03 -33.76
C SER A 64 -1.11 8.10 -34.70
N THR A 65 -1.76 9.27 -34.82
CA THR A 65 -2.87 9.49 -35.75
C THR A 65 -2.43 9.33 -37.21
N GLU A 66 -1.28 9.87 -37.62
CA GLU A 66 -0.74 9.68 -38.97
C GLU A 66 -0.39 8.22 -39.26
N SER A 67 0.11 7.49 -38.25
CA SER A 67 0.37 6.05 -38.38
C SER A 67 -0.94 5.27 -38.50
N LEU A 68 -1.98 5.60 -37.73
CA LEU A 68 -3.30 4.98 -37.80
C LEU A 68 -4.00 5.22 -39.13
N LYS A 69 -3.82 6.40 -39.75
CA LYS A 69 -4.34 6.69 -41.11
C LYS A 69 -3.84 5.70 -42.17
N ARG A 70 -2.65 5.12 -42.00
CA ARG A 70 -2.14 4.08 -42.92
C ARG A 70 -2.95 2.77 -42.84
N PHE A 71 -3.69 2.59 -41.75
CA PHE A 71 -4.57 1.44 -41.52
C PHE A 71 -6.05 1.80 -41.69
N GLU A 72 -6.40 3.06 -41.98
CA GLU A 72 -7.79 3.45 -42.28
C GLU A 72 -8.25 2.72 -43.56
N GLY A 73 -9.37 2.00 -43.44
CA GLY A 73 -9.92 1.17 -44.52
C GLY A 73 -9.35 -0.25 -44.61
N ILE A 74 -8.34 -0.60 -43.79
CA ILE A 74 -7.86 -1.97 -43.64
C ILE A 74 -8.60 -2.60 -42.46
N ASP A 75 -9.57 -3.45 -42.76
CA ASP A 75 -10.22 -4.28 -41.73
C ASP A 75 -9.30 -5.46 -41.37
N PRO A 76 -8.83 -5.58 -40.11
CA PRO A 76 -7.95 -6.66 -39.67
C PRO A 76 -8.57 -8.05 -39.85
N ASP A 77 -9.89 -8.18 -39.72
CA ASP A 77 -10.59 -9.46 -39.94
C ASP A 77 -10.67 -9.80 -41.44
N ALA A 78 -10.86 -8.79 -42.29
CA ALA A 78 -10.79 -8.97 -43.74
C ALA A 78 -9.37 -9.36 -44.21
N VAL A 79 -8.32 -8.74 -43.65
CA VAL A 79 -6.92 -9.11 -43.94
C VAL A 79 -6.63 -10.53 -43.52
N LYS A 80 -7.06 -10.93 -42.32
CA LYS A 80 -6.92 -12.32 -41.84
C LYS A 80 -7.62 -13.30 -42.77
N THR A 81 -8.81 -12.95 -43.24
CA THR A 81 -9.58 -13.76 -44.21
C THR A 81 -8.88 -13.88 -45.56
N ILE A 82 -8.31 -12.79 -46.08
CA ILE A 82 -7.54 -12.79 -47.34
C ILE A 82 -6.28 -13.65 -47.21
N LEU A 83 -5.52 -13.50 -46.12
CA LEU A 83 -4.33 -14.30 -45.85
C LEU A 83 -4.67 -15.80 -45.74
N GLN A 84 -5.79 -16.12 -45.10
CA GLN A 84 -6.27 -17.50 -45.00
C GLN A 84 -6.61 -18.08 -46.38
N ARG A 85 -7.34 -17.33 -47.22
CA ARG A 85 -7.66 -17.77 -48.60
C ARG A 85 -6.42 -17.97 -49.45
N PHE A 86 -5.42 -17.08 -49.36
CA PHE A 86 -4.14 -17.25 -50.05
C PHE A 86 -3.41 -18.54 -49.64
N SER A 87 -3.40 -18.84 -48.34
CA SER A 87 -2.83 -20.09 -47.82
C SER A 87 -3.60 -21.31 -48.33
N ASP A 88 -4.94 -21.24 -48.35
CA ASP A 88 -5.79 -22.33 -48.82
C ASP A 88 -5.64 -22.55 -50.35
N ASP A 89 -5.46 -21.48 -51.12
CA ASP A 89 -5.21 -21.52 -52.56
C ASP A 89 -3.81 -22.10 -52.90
N GLU A 90 -2.77 -21.74 -52.13
CA GLU A 90 -1.45 -22.37 -52.26
C GLU A 90 -1.52 -23.87 -51.94
N GLU A 91 -2.22 -24.26 -50.87
CA GLU A 91 -2.45 -25.67 -50.56
C GLU A 91 -3.22 -26.37 -51.68
N ALA A 92 -4.25 -25.73 -52.25
CA ALA A 92 -5.02 -26.29 -53.36
C ALA A 92 -4.15 -26.50 -54.62
N GLN A 93 -3.23 -25.59 -54.92
CA GLN A 93 -2.26 -25.75 -56.00
C GLN A 93 -1.30 -26.91 -55.75
N LEU A 94 -0.80 -27.06 -54.53
CA LEU A 94 0.08 -28.18 -54.16
C LEU A 94 -0.65 -29.53 -54.23
N ILE A 95 -1.92 -29.56 -53.81
CA ILE A 95 -2.78 -30.74 -53.97
C ILE A 95 -2.99 -31.07 -55.46
N ALA A 96 -3.30 -30.06 -56.28
CA ALA A 96 -3.46 -30.24 -57.73
C ALA A 96 -2.16 -30.71 -58.42
N ALA A 97 -1.00 -30.30 -57.89
CA ALA A 97 0.33 -30.74 -58.34
C ALA A 97 0.75 -32.12 -57.78
N GLY A 98 -0.09 -32.78 -56.97
CA GLY A 98 0.19 -34.09 -56.36
C GLY A 98 1.19 -34.06 -55.20
N LYS A 99 1.56 -32.86 -54.70
CA LYS A 99 2.53 -32.64 -53.63
C LYS A 99 1.86 -32.67 -52.24
N ILE A 100 1.25 -33.80 -51.92
CA ILE A 100 0.48 -33.95 -50.67
C ILE A 100 1.38 -33.87 -49.43
N ASP A 101 2.61 -34.38 -49.50
CA ASP A 101 3.55 -34.33 -48.36
C ASP A 101 3.89 -32.88 -47.97
N GLU A 102 4.15 -31.99 -48.94
CA GLU A 102 4.40 -30.56 -48.68
C GLU A 102 3.20 -29.87 -48.01
N VAL A 103 1.97 -30.27 -48.35
CA VAL A 103 0.74 -29.75 -47.73
C VAL A 103 0.58 -30.23 -46.30
N LEU A 104 0.88 -31.51 -46.05
CA LEU A 104 0.84 -32.07 -44.71
C LEU A 104 1.88 -31.41 -43.81
N ASP A 105 3.09 -31.15 -44.31
CA ASP A 105 4.14 -30.44 -43.58
C ASP A 105 3.69 -29.01 -43.24
N LYS A 106 3.20 -28.24 -44.23
CA LYS A 106 2.67 -26.88 -44.01
C LYS A 106 1.53 -26.87 -42.98
N ARG A 107 0.57 -27.79 -43.08
CA ARG A 107 -0.54 -27.91 -42.10
C ARG A 107 -0.03 -28.27 -40.72
N THR A 108 0.94 -29.18 -40.63
CA THR A 108 1.53 -29.59 -39.35
C THR A 108 2.29 -28.44 -38.70
N GLU A 109 3.05 -27.66 -39.47
CA GLU A 109 3.74 -26.46 -38.96
C GLU A 109 2.76 -25.41 -38.48
N ARG A 110 1.70 -25.12 -39.26
CA ARG A 110 0.64 -24.20 -38.86
C ARG A 110 -0.05 -24.65 -37.57
N LEU A 111 -0.35 -25.95 -37.46
CA LEU A 111 -0.97 -26.52 -36.26
C LEU A 111 -0.03 -26.38 -35.05
N ARG A 112 1.26 -26.71 -35.19
CA ARG A 112 2.25 -26.53 -34.10
C ARG A 112 2.32 -25.08 -33.66
N ALA A 113 2.42 -24.14 -34.60
CA ALA A 113 2.48 -22.71 -34.28
C ALA A 113 1.21 -22.21 -33.56
N ASP A 114 0.03 -22.67 -33.99
CA ASP A 114 -1.24 -22.31 -33.33
C ASP A 114 -1.34 -22.92 -31.92
N VAL A 115 -0.99 -24.20 -31.76
CA VAL A 115 -0.96 -24.87 -30.45
C VAL A 115 0.04 -24.20 -29.51
N ASP A 116 1.26 -23.89 -29.97
CA ASP A 116 2.26 -23.16 -29.17
C ASP A 116 1.74 -21.79 -28.72
N LYS A 117 1.03 -21.09 -29.60
CA LYS A 117 0.38 -19.82 -29.26
C LYS A 117 -0.72 -20.00 -28.21
N GLN A 118 -1.57 -21.03 -28.36
CA GLN A 118 -2.62 -21.34 -27.39
C GLN A 118 -2.04 -21.73 -26.02
N ILE A 119 -0.99 -22.55 -25.99
CA ILE A 119 -0.29 -22.95 -24.76
C ILE A 119 0.30 -21.72 -24.07
N LYS A 120 1.00 -20.85 -24.81
CA LYS A 120 1.53 -19.59 -24.25
C LYS A 120 0.42 -18.72 -23.66
N ALA A 121 -0.67 -18.52 -24.40
CA ALA A 121 -1.80 -17.73 -23.93
C ALA A 121 -2.48 -18.36 -22.69
N ALA A 122 -2.60 -19.68 -22.64
CA ALA A 122 -3.14 -20.41 -21.50
C ALA A 122 -2.23 -20.28 -20.27
N ASN A 123 -0.92 -20.44 -20.43
CA ASN A 123 0.06 -20.27 -19.36
C ASN A 123 0.09 -18.84 -18.82
N GLU A 124 0.11 -17.82 -19.69
CA GLU A 124 0.04 -16.43 -19.26
C GLU A 124 -1.25 -16.12 -18.49
N ARG A 125 -2.38 -16.75 -18.87
CA ARG A 125 -3.64 -16.60 -18.15
C ARG A 125 -3.58 -17.27 -16.79
N ALA A 126 -3.00 -18.48 -16.71
CA ALA A 126 -2.80 -19.22 -15.47
C ALA A 126 -1.90 -18.43 -14.50
N GLU A 127 -0.74 -17.96 -14.96
CA GLU A 127 0.20 -17.16 -14.17
C GLU A 127 -0.45 -15.88 -13.62
N LYS A 128 -1.23 -15.17 -14.46
CA LYS A 128 -1.97 -13.97 -14.01
C LYS A 128 -3.03 -14.31 -12.96
N ALA A 129 -3.75 -15.42 -13.14
CA ALA A 129 -4.76 -15.88 -12.20
C ALA A 129 -4.13 -16.31 -10.86
N GLU A 130 -3.02 -17.05 -10.90
CA GLU A 130 -2.25 -17.45 -9.72
C GLU A 130 -1.69 -16.23 -8.98
N ALA A 131 -1.08 -15.29 -9.68
CA ALA A 131 -0.55 -14.07 -9.09
C ALA A 131 -1.66 -13.22 -8.44
N PHE A 132 -2.83 -13.12 -9.07
CA PHE A 132 -3.98 -12.44 -8.49
C PHE A 132 -4.51 -13.19 -7.26
N SER A 133 -4.66 -14.51 -7.36
CA SER A 133 -5.14 -15.37 -6.29
C SER A 133 -4.23 -15.29 -5.07
N ASN A 134 -2.91 -15.35 -5.24
CA ASN A 134 -1.94 -15.22 -4.15
C ASN A 134 -2.03 -13.84 -3.47
N LYS A 135 -2.16 -12.75 -4.23
CA LYS A 135 -2.37 -11.41 -3.67
C LYS A 135 -3.70 -11.29 -2.93
N PHE A 136 -4.75 -11.92 -3.45
CA PHE A 136 -6.06 -11.93 -2.81
C PHE A 136 -6.02 -12.72 -1.51
N ARG A 137 -5.43 -13.92 -1.51
CA ARG A 137 -5.21 -14.76 -0.33
C ARG A 137 -4.44 -14.01 0.76
N ASP A 138 -3.33 -13.38 0.38
CA ASP A 138 -2.53 -12.55 1.30
C ASP A 138 -3.35 -11.42 1.93
N ARG A 139 -4.23 -10.77 1.15
CA ARG A 139 -5.05 -9.66 1.65
C ARG A 139 -6.15 -10.14 2.59
N VAL A 140 -6.89 -11.19 2.20
CA VAL A 140 -7.94 -11.78 3.04
C VAL A 140 -7.37 -12.29 4.34
N LEU A 141 -6.24 -13.01 4.28
CA LEU A 141 -5.54 -13.47 5.47
C LEU A 141 -5.10 -12.28 6.33
N GLY A 142 -4.45 -11.28 5.74
CA GLY A 142 -4.02 -10.09 6.47
C GLY A 142 -5.17 -9.35 7.18
N ASP A 143 -6.33 -9.25 6.53
CA ASP A 143 -7.52 -8.61 7.12
C ASP A 143 -8.13 -9.47 8.26
N ALA A 144 -8.17 -10.79 8.10
CA ALA A 144 -8.61 -11.72 9.16
C ALA A 144 -7.69 -11.66 10.39
N ILE A 145 -6.37 -11.66 10.17
CA ILE A 145 -5.36 -11.57 11.22
C ILE A 145 -5.41 -10.21 11.91
N ARG A 146 -5.53 -9.11 11.17
CA ARG A 146 -5.68 -7.76 11.76
C ARG A 146 -6.92 -7.68 12.66
N SER A 147 -8.05 -8.20 12.18
CA SER A 147 -9.29 -8.25 12.96
C SER A 147 -9.13 -9.07 14.24
N ALA A 148 -8.47 -10.23 14.15
CA ALA A 148 -8.21 -11.09 15.29
C ALA A 148 -7.22 -10.47 16.30
N ALA A 149 -6.15 -9.84 15.82
CA ALA A 149 -5.17 -9.12 16.61
C ALA A 149 -5.81 -7.98 17.43
N LEU A 150 -6.67 -7.19 16.79
CA LEU A 150 -7.43 -6.13 17.46
C LEU A 150 -8.34 -6.71 18.57
N LYS A 151 -9.03 -7.81 18.30
CA LYS A 151 -9.85 -8.51 19.30
C LYS A 151 -9.03 -9.06 20.46
N ALA A 152 -7.82 -9.55 20.18
CA ALA A 152 -6.88 -10.02 21.19
C ALA A 152 -6.23 -8.88 21.99
N GLY A 153 -6.38 -7.62 21.56
CA GLY A 153 -5.82 -6.44 22.22
C GLY A 153 -4.37 -6.15 21.85
N ALA A 154 -3.92 -6.55 20.65
CA ALA A 154 -2.61 -6.18 20.15
C ALA A 154 -2.49 -4.68 19.86
N LEU A 155 -1.26 -4.17 19.88
CA LEU A 155 -0.97 -2.78 19.51
C LEU A 155 -1.26 -2.55 18.02
N PRO A 156 -1.89 -1.42 17.63
CA PRO A 156 -2.10 -1.09 16.22
C PRO A 156 -0.79 -1.09 15.41
N GLU A 157 0.30 -0.61 16.01
CA GLU A 157 1.63 -0.55 15.41
C GLU A 157 2.26 -1.92 15.16
N ALA A 158 1.79 -2.97 15.86
CA ALA A 158 2.25 -4.34 15.71
C ALA A 158 1.48 -5.13 14.62
N SER A 159 0.51 -4.49 13.94
CA SER A 159 -0.35 -5.17 12.97
C SER A 159 0.42 -5.83 11.83
N ASP A 160 1.43 -5.15 11.28
CA ASP A 160 2.21 -5.66 10.15
C ASP A 160 3.10 -6.84 10.56
N ASP A 161 3.71 -6.76 11.75
CA ASP A 161 4.50 -7.86 12.33
C ASP A 161 3.64 -9.10 12.60
N LEU A 162 2.41 -8.89 13.08
CA LEU A 162 1.44 -9.97 13.30
C LEU A 162 1.02 -10.62 11.98
N ILE A 163 0.71 -9.83 10.95
CA ILE A 163 0.37 -10.36 9.62
C ILE A 163 1.57 -11.16 9.07
N LEU A 164 2.79 -10.66 9.19
CA LEU A 164 3.99 -11.35 8.74
C LEU A 164 4.19 -12.69 9.47
N ARG A 165 4.03 -12.71 10.79
CA ARG A 165 4.13 -13.94 11.59
C ARG A 165 3.04 -14.94 11.23
N ALA A 166 1.82 -14.46 10.98
CA ALA A 166 0.69 -15.30 10.61
C ALA A 166 0.89 -16.02 9.27
N LYS A 167 1.61 -15.43 8.30
CA LYS A 167 1.89 -16.08 7.00
C LYS A 167 2.65 -17.41 7.14
N GLY A 168 3.39 -17.62 8.23
CA GLY A 168 4.08 -18.88 8.52
C GLY A 168 3.23 -19.90 9.26
N THR A 169 2.01 -19.55 9.66
CA THR A 169 1.11 -20.42 10.46
C THR A 169 -0.23 -20.62 9.80
N PHE A 170 -0.71 -19.67 8.99
CA PHE A 170 -2.02 -19.71 8.38
C PHE A 170 -1.93 -19.77 6.86
N GLN A 171 -2.83 -20.56 6.28
CA GLN A 171 -3.12 -20.57 4.86
C GLN A 171 -4.62 -20.34 4.65
N LEU A 172 -4.99 -19.83 3.48
CA LEU A 172 -6.39 -19.69 3.11
C LEU A 172 -6.84 -20.96 2.39
N ASN A 173 -7.91 -21.61 2.87
CA ASN A 173 -8.53 -22.73 2.14
C ASN A 173 -9.35 -22.22 0.94
N ASP A 174 -9.93 -23.15 0.18
CA ASP A 174 -10.72 -22.84 -1.01
C ASP A 174 -12.03 -22.11 -0.66
N GLU A 175 -12.50 -22.24 0.58
CA GLU A 175 -13.65 -21.54 1.15
C GLU A 175 -13.33 -20.09 1.56
N GLY A 176 -12.06 -19.68 1.53
CA GLY A 176 -11.64 -18.33 1.92
C GLY A 176 -11.46 -18.13 3.43
N GLU A 177 -11.32 -19.21 4.18
CA GLU A 177 -11.12 -19.22 5.63
C GLU A 177 -9.64 -19.42 5.97
N ALA A 178 -9.18 -18.74 7.03
CA ALA A 178 -7.81 -18.88 7.52
C ALA A 178 -7.69 -20.16 8.37
N VAL A 179 -6.95 -21.14 7.85
CA VAL A 179 -6.69 -22.42 8.50
C VAL A 179 -5.24 -22.43 8.99
N ALA A 180 -5.05 -22.71 10.27
CA ALA A 180 -3.71 -22.86 10.83
C ALA A 180 -3.12 -24.22 10.45
N VAL A 181 -1.87 -24.22 10.00
CA VAL A 181 -1.14 -25.40 9.56
C VAL A 181 0.30 -25.37 10.07
N ASP A 182 0.89 -26.55 10.24
CA ASP A 182 2.27 -26.72 10.66
C ASP A 182 3.25 -26.66 9.47
N ALA A 183 4.54 -26.92 9.75
CA ALA A 183 5.59 -26.92 8.72
C ALA A 183 5.44 -28.05 7.67
N ASN A 184 4.69 -29.11 7.99
CA ASN A 184 4.40 -30.23 7.09
C ASN A 184 3.10 -29.99 6.30
N GLY A 185 2.32 -28.96 6.65
CA GLY A 185 1.02 -28.66 6.07
C GLY A 185 -0.14 -29.31 6.80
N ASP A 186 0.10 -29.94 7.95
CA ASP A 186 -0.95 -30.56 8.76
C ASP A 186 -1.70 -29.50 9.57
N VAL A 187 -3.02 -29.68 9.72
CA VAL A 187 -3.87 -28.72 10.43
C VAL A 187 -3.50 -28.65 11.91
N LEU A 188 -3.23 -27.44 12.39
CA LEU A 188 -3.03 -27.17 13.81
C LEU A 188 -4.40 -26.99 14.46
N PHE A 189 -4.67 -27.75 15.52
CA PHE A 189 -5.94 -27.67 16.26
C PHE A 189 -5.90 -26.61 17.36
N GLY A 190 -7.05 -25.97 17.60
CA GLY A 190 -7.26 -25.01 18.66
C GLY A 190 -7.36 -25.66 20.04
N LYS A 191 -7.76 -24.87 21.04
CA LYS A 191 -7.83 -25.32 22.44
C LYS A 191 -8.85 -26.45 22.66
N ASP A 192 -9.82 -26.59 21.75
CA ASP A 192 -10.85 -27.62 21.79
C ASP A 192 -10.40 -28.99 21.25
N GLY A 193 -9.23 -29.06 20.60
CA GLY A 193 -8.67 -30.26 19.98
C GLY A 193 -9.50 -30.83 18.82
N LYS A 194 -10.46 -30.08 18.29
CA LYS A 194 -11.40 -30.54 17.25
C LYS A 194 -11.46 -29.60 16.07
N THR A 195 -11.41 -28.29 16.32
CA THR A 195 -11.44 -27.28 15.26
C THR A 195 -10.03 -26.77 14.98
N PRO A 196 -9.75 -26.32 13.74
CA PRO A 196 -8.49 -25.66 13.43
C PRO A 196 -8.28 -24.45 14.35
N LEU A 197 -7.03 -24.23 14.76
CA LEU A 197 -6.63 -23.08 15.56
C LEU A 197 -7.06 -21.80 14.85
N THR A 198 -7.91 -21.03 15.52
CA THR A 198 -8.45 -19.81 14.93
C THR A 198 -7.45 -18.65 14.99
N PRO A 199 -7.54 -17.65 14.09
CA PRO A 199 -6.76 -16.43 14.17
C PRO A 199 -6.79 -15.73 15.54
N VAL A 200 -7.93 -15.76 16.23
CA VAL A 200 -8.10 -15.12 17.55
C VAL A 200 -7.35 -15.89 18.63
N GLU A 201 -7.52 -17.20 18.71
CA GLU A 201 -6.80 -18.03 19.67
C GLU A 201 -5.29 -18.01 19.45
N TRP A 202 -4.86 -17.99 18.19
CA TRP A 202 -3.46 -17.81 17.85
C TRP A 202 -2.95 -16.45 18.32
N ALA A 203 -3.66 -15.36 18.04
CA ALA A 203 -3.26 -14.03 18.50
C ALA A 203 -3.21 -13.94 20.03
N GLU A 204 -4.12 -14.61 20.76
CA GLU A 204 -4.07 -14.71 22.21
C GLU A 204 -2.81 -15.43 22.71
N SER A 205 -2.39 -16.51 22.03
CA SER A 205 -1.18 -17.27 22.40
C SER A 205 0.10 -16.44 22.27
N LEU A 206 0.08 -15.38 21.47
CA LEU A 206 1.21 -14.46 21.32
C LEU A 206 1.43 -13.56 22.52
N LYS A 207 0.47 -13.44 23.45
CA LYS A 207 0.68 -12.70 24.70
C LYS A 207 1.81 -13.31 25.54
N GLU A 208 1.92 -14.63 25.51
CA GLU A 208 2.96 -15.37 26.23
C GLU A 208 4.28 -15.40 25.46
N THR A 209 4.22 -15.61 24.14
CA THR A 209 5.42 -15.87 23.31
C THR A 209 6.01 -14.61 22.66
N ALA A 210 5.21 -13.56 22.49
CA ALA A 210 5.58 -12.29 21.89
C ALA A 210 4.91 -11.09 22.61
N PRO A 211 5.13 -10.91 23.93
CA PRO A 211 4.44 -9.90 24.74
C PRO A 211 4.68 -8.45 24.28
N HIS A 212 5.76 -8.19 23.53
CA HIS A 212 6.08 -6.87 22.99
C HIS A 212 5.08 -6.38 21.93
N LEU A 213 4.26 -7.26 21.36
CA LEU A 213 3.21 -6.91 20.40
C LEU A 213 1.94 -6.37 21.08
N PHE A 214 1.88 -6.43 22.41
CA PHE A 214 0.73 -6.04 23.22
C PHE A 214 1.08 -4.85 24.12
N PRO A 215 0.07 -4.05 24.55
CA PRO A 215 0.29 -3.01 25.53
C PRO A 215 0.96 -3.61 26.78
N ARG A 216 2.03 -2.96 27.25
CA ARG A 216 2.56 -3.29 28.57
C ARG A 216 1.46 -2.98 29.59
N ALA A 217 1.27 -3.88 30.54
CA ALA A 217 0.45 -3.57 31.70
C ALA A 217 1.02 -2.29 32.35
N GLU A 218 0.29 -1.18 32.23
CA GLU A 218 0.52 -0.05 33.11
C GLU A 218 0.14 -0.54 34.51
N GLY A 219 1.16 -0.91 35.29
CA GLY A 219 0.98 -1.12 36.71
C GLY A 219 0.33 0.14 37.28
N SER A 220 -0.81 -0.06 37.95
CA SER A 220 -1.47 0.92 38.82
C SER A 220 -0.46 1.89 39.42
N GLY A 221 -0.65 3.20 39.19
CA GLY A 221 0.27 4.26 39.58
C GLY A 221 0.76 4.20 41.03
N ALA A 222 1.84 3.47 41.26
CA ALA A 222 2.72 3.63 42.39
C ALA A 222 3.85 4.57 41.96
N GLY A 223 3.75 5.85 42.34
CA GLY A 223 4.87 6.79 42.24
C GLY A 223 4.70 7.88 41.18
N GLY A 224 3.66 8.69 41.29
CA GLY A 224 3.63 10.02 40.67
C GLY A 224 4.66 10.96 41.32
N HIS A 225 5.95 10.75 41.05
CA HIS A 225 6.96 11.79 41.25
C HIS A 225 6.89 12.73 40.05
N LYS A 226 6.22 13.87 40.24
CA LYS A 226 6.19 14.98 39.30
C LYS A 226 7.62 15.53 39.15
N PRO A 227 8.24 15.53 37.95
CA PRO A 227 9.53 16.16 37.75
C PRO A 227 9.28 17.66 37.61
N GLY A 228 9.45 18.39 38.71
CA GLY A 228 9.15 19.82 38.74
C GLY A 228 9.91 20.55 39.83
N GLY A 229 11.15 20.95 39.51
CA GLY A 229 11.77 22.19 39.99
C GLY A 229 12.27 22.22 41.43
N GLY A 230 13.60 22.28 41.56
CA GLY A 230 14.26 22.78 42.77
C GLY A 230 15.40 21.87 43.22
N GLY A 231 16.64 22.36 43.11
CA GLY A 231 17.81 21.73 43.69
C GLY A 231 17.69 21.66 45.22
N GLY A 232 17.06 20.61 45.72
CA GLY A 232 17.00 20.26 47.12
C GLY A 232 17.80 18.97 47.34
N SER A 233 18.83 19.03 48.18
CA SER A 233 19.54 17.82 48.62
C SER A 233 18.54 16.84 49.25
N LEU A 234 18.56 15.58 48.79
CA LEU A 234 17.72 14.48 49.31
C LEU A 234 17.75 14.47 50.84
N LYS A 235 16.61 14.76 51.48
CA LYS A 235 16.47 14.70 52.94
C LYS A 235 15.93 13.36 53.37
N ARG A 236 16.43 12.84 54.49
CA ARG A 236 15.95 11.56 55.03
C ARG A 236 14.50 11.58 55.48
N SER A 237 14.01 12.71 55.99
CA SER A 237 12.63 12.88 56.47
C SER A 237 11.59 12.84 55.36
N GLU A 238 12.00 13.09 54.12
CA GLU A 238 11.13 13.10 52.95
C GLU A 238 11.12 11.73 52.23
N MET A 239 11.97 10.78 52.65
CA MET A 239 12.04 9.44 52.05
C MET A 239 11.00 8.49 52.64
N SER A 240 10.30 7.77 51.78
CA SER A 240 9.44 6.66 52.20
C SER A 240 10.28 5.47 52.70
N SER A 241 9.64 4.53 53.39
CA SER A 241 10.31 3.32 53.89
C SER A 241 10.95 2.49 52.76
N SER A 242 10.33 2.45 51.58
CA SER A 242 10.88 1.78 50.39
C SER A 242 12.08 2.53 49.83
N ASP A 243 11.99 3.86 49.71
CA ASP A 243 13.10 4.66 49.18
C ASP A 243 14.32 4.58 50.08
N LYS A 244 14.11 4.54 51.40
CA LYS A 244 15.17 4.33 52.40
C LYS A 244 15.86 2.97 52.19
N ALA A 245 15.09 1.90 52.03
CA ALA A 245 15.64 0.56 51.83
C ALA A 245 16.45 0.49 50.53
N ASP A 246 15.94 1.10 49.46
CA ASP A 246 16.61 1.14 48.16
C ASP A 246 17.88 1.99 48.16
N TYR A 247 17.86 3.13 48.85
CA TYR A 247 19.03 3.99 49.00
C TYR A 247 20.13 3.32 49.83
N ILE A 248 19.77 2.69 50.95
CA ILE A 248 20.72 1.93 51.78
C ILE A 248 21.30 0.76 50.99
N ARG A 249 20.50 0.08 50.16
CA ARG A 249 20.99 -1.01 49.31
C ARG A 249 21.99 -0.53 48.26
N LYS A 250 21.75 0.63 47.65
CA LYS A 250 22.60 1.18 46.57
C LYS A 250 23.84 1.91 47.07
N HIS A 251 23.74 2.63 48.18
CA HIS A 251 24.80 3.54 48.65
C HIS A 251 25.36 3.17 50.04
N GLY A 252 24.77 2.18 50.70
CA GLY A 252 25.15 1.77 52.04
C GLY A 252 24.50 2.63 53.14
N GLN A 253 24.39 2.05 54.33
CA GLN A 253 23.79 2.72 55.49
C GLN A 253 24.55 3.99 55.90
N GLN A 254 25.88 4.00 55.76
CA GLN A 254 26.71 5.17 56.08
C GLN A 254 26.43 6.37 55.18
N ALA A 255 26.14 6.14 53.90
CA ALA A 255 25.75 7.23 52.99
C ALA A 255 24.38 7.79 53.34
N TYR A 256 23.42 6.93 53.71
CA TYR A 256 22.11 7.38 54.18
C TYR A 256 22.23 8.25 55.44
N LEU A 257 23.10 7.88 56.37
CA LEU A 257 23.32 8.65 57.60
C LEU A 257 24.02 10.01 57.39
N LYS A 258 24.58 10.27 56.20
CA LYS A 258 25.15 11.57 55.83
C LYS A 258 24.14 12.52 55.17
N LEU A 259 22.99 12.01 54.73
CA LEU A 259 21.94 12.85 54.17
C LEU A 259 21.37 13.80 55.23
N PRO A 260 21.03 15.05 54.86
CA PRO A 260 20.34 15.97 55.75
C PRO A 260 19.05 15.35 56.27
N LYS A 261 18.69 15.67 57.51
CA LYS A 261 17.48 15.13 58.13
C LYS A 261 16.26 15.71 57.44
#